data_AF-A0A2D6PFX8-F1
#
_entry.id   AF-A0A2D6PFX8-F1
#
_cell.length_a   1.000
_cell.length_b   1.000
_cell.length_c   1.000
_cell.angle_alpha   90.00
_cell.angle_beta   90.00
_cell.angle_gamma   90.00
#
_symmetry.space_group_name_H-M   'P 1'
#
loop_
_entity.id
_entity.type
_entity.pdbx_description
1 polymer ?
#
loop_
_entity_poly.entity_id
_entity_poly.type
_entity_poly.pdbx_seq_one_letter_code
_entity_poly.pdbx_strand_id
1 'polypeptide(L)'
;MASIGTTGRPHATLSRVAALALFLSMAAFWGWAFLIYDAPGNPDRLEDRSWVATADQRCSLMALAVGDLPAAADSASPAHRADVLDDATDLLDQLVADLRSMDGGTTDDLVLVAGWFDDWDIYLADRRFHAQRLRTEGDVRPYLTALPSGAGSHVERMNGFARVNDMEGCLDPGDL
;
A
#
# COMPACT_ATOMS: atom_id res chain seq x y z
N MET A 1 15.21 -66.57 39.59
CA MET A 1 15.49 -66.12 38.21
C MET A 1 14.21 -65.58 37.59
N ALA A 2 14.27 -64.33 37.14
CA ALA A 2 13.42 -63.62 36.17
C ALA A 2 11.87 -63.72 36.26
N SER A 3 11.23 -62.63 36.69
CA SER A 3 9.90 -62.23 36.20
C SER A 3 10.10 -61.06 35.22
N ILE A 4 9.76 -61.30 33.95
CA ILE A 4 9.95 -60.39 32.82
C ILE A 4 8.75 -59.44 32.76
N GLY A 5 9.05 -58.14 32.82
CA GLY A 5 8.06 -57.07 32.82
C GLY A 5 7.36 -56.87 31.47
N THR A 6 6.13 -56.34 31.51
CA THR A 6 5.48 -55.69 30.35
C THR A 6 4.45 -54.63 30.79
N THR A 7 4.90 -53.51 31.35
CA THR A 7 4.05 -52.32 31.56
C THR A 7 4.52 -51.18 30.65
N GLY A 8 4.15 -51.22 29.36
CA GLY A 8 4.58 -50.19 28.41
C GLY A 8 3.80 -50.08 27.08
N ARG A 9 2.56 -50.57 27.00
CA ARG A 9 1.80 -50.67 25.72
C ARG A 9 0.62 -49.69 25.51
N PRO A 10 -0.15 -49.22 26.51
CA PRO A 10 -1.33 -48.39 26.22
C PRO A 10 -0.94 -46.96 25.78
N HIS A 11 0.04 -46.35 26.45
CA HIS A 11 0.52 -44.99 26.13
C HIS A 11 1.16 -44.89 24.75
N ALA A 12 1.89 -45.92 24.31
CA ALA A 12 2.51 -45.96 22.98
C ALA A 12 1.48 -46.13 21.86
N THR A 13 0.35 -46.76 22.13
CA THR A 13 -0.72 -46.94 21.14
C THR A 13 -1.57 -45.68 21.05
N LEU A 14 -1.90 -45.07 22.20
CA LEU A 14 -2.62 -43.79 22.25
C LEU A 14 -1.83 -42.66 21.60
N SER A 15 -0.52 -42.59 21.84
CA SER A 15 0.34 -41.57 21.22
C SER A 15 0.43 -41.73 19.71
N ARG A 16 0.48 -42.96 19.19
CA ARG A 16 0.45 -43.24 17.75
C ARG A 16 -0.88 -42.86 17.11
N VAL A 17 -1.99 -43.16 17.77
CA VAL A 17 -3.34 -42.77 17.29
C VAL A 17 -3.48 -41.25 17.28
N ALA A 18 -3.05 -40.57 18.34
CA ALA A 18 -3.07 -39.11 18.41
C ALA A 18 -2.16 -38.48 17.33
N ALA A 19 -0.96 -39.02 17.13
CA ALA A 19 -0.04 -38.55 16.10
C ALA A 19 -0.62 -38.75 14.68
N LEU A 20 -1.24 -39.89 14.42
CA LEU A 20 -1.90 -40.16 13.14
C LEU A 20 -3.10 -39.22 12.92
N ALA A 21 -3.92 -39.01 13.95
CA ALA A 21 -5.07 -38.10 13.87
C ALA A 21 -4.61 -36.67 13.59
N LEU A 22 -3.57 -36.19 14.27
CA LEU A 22 -2.97 -34.88 14.04
C LEU A 22 -2.43 -34.75 12.61
N PHE A 23 -1.73 -35.79 12.13
CA PHE A 23 -1.21 -35.81 10.77
C PHE A 23 -2.35 -35.75 9.74
N LEU A 24 -3.40 -36.54 9.92
CA LEU A 24 -4.55 -36.54 9.03
C LEU A 24 -5.32 -35.21 9.08
N SER A 25 -5.49 -34.60 10.25
CA SER A 25 -6.12 -33.28 10.35
C SER A 25 -5.28 -32.19 9.68
N MET A 26 -3.96 -32.25 9.83
CA MET A 26 -3.04 -31.33 9.18
C MET A 26 -3.09 -31.51 7.66
N ALA A 27 -3.05 -32.75 7.18
CA ALA A 27 -3.17 -33.07 5.76
C ALA A 27 -4.53 -32.65 5.18
N ALA A 28 -5.63 -32.85 5.92
CA ALA A 28 -6.96 -32.43 5.51
C ALA A 28 -7.10 -30.90 5.49
N PHE A 29 -6.57 -30.19 6.50
CA PHE A 29 -6.56 -28.74 6.55
C PHE A 29 -5.80 -28.15 5.37
N TRP A 30 -4.59 -28.63 5.09
CA TRP A 30 -3.80 -28.14 3.94
C TRP A 30 -4.40 -28.58 2.60
N GLY A 31 -4.95 -29.79 2.52
CA GLY A 31 -5.68 -30.24 1.33
C GLY A 31 -6.86 -29.34 1.03
N TRP A 32 -7.64 -28.97 2.04
CA TRP A 32 -8.71 -27.99 1.90
C TRP A 32 -8.18 -26.60 1.53
N ALA A 33 -7.16 -26.10 2.23
CA ALA A 33 -6.61 -24.76 2.03
C ALA A 33 -6.02 -24.54 0.63
N PHE A 34 -5.39 -25.55 0.03
CA PHE A 34 -4.75 -25.40 -1.30
C PHE A 34 -5.62 -25.86 -2.47
N LEU A 35 -6.59 -26.75 -2.25
CA LEU A 35 -7.39 -27.33 -3.35
C LEU A 35 -8.82 -26.78 -3.42
N ILE A 36 -9.35 -26.26 -2.31
CA ILE A 36 -10.77 -25.91 -2.19
C ILE A 36 -10.96 -24.45 -1.79
N TYR A 37 -10.13 -23.94 -0.87
CA TYR A 37 -10.26 -22.58 -0.39
C TYR A 37 -9.77 -21.59 -1.46
N ASP A 38 -10.69 -20.80 -1.98
CA ASP A 38 -10.38 -19.62 -2.78
C ASP A 38 -10.26 -18.44 -1.82
N ALA A 39 -9.02 -18.04 -1.54
CA ALA A 39 -8.78 -16.90 -0.67
C ALA A 39 -9.36 -15.65 -1.34
N PRO A 40 -10.12 -14.80 -0.61
CA PRO A 40 -10.48 -13.51 -1.16
C PRO A 40 -9.20 -12.80 -1.58
N GLY A 41 -9.25 -12.14 -2.73
CA GLY A 41 -8.16 -11.31 -3.22
C GLY A 41 -7.81 -10.22 -2.21
N ASN A 42 -6.79 -9.41 -2.53
CA ASN A 42 -6.49 -8.26 -1.69
C ASN A 42 -7.77 -7.41 -1.52
N PRO A 43 -8.22 -7.11 -0.28
CA PRO A 43 -9.45 -6.36 -0.05
C PRO A 43 -9.43 -4.95 -0.62
N ASP A 44 -8.24 -4.41 -0.92
CA ASP A 44 -8.05 -3.09 -1.55
C ASP A 44 -7.99 -3.18 -3.09
N ARG A 45 -8.15 -4.38 -3.67
CA ARG A 45 -8.14 -4.59 -5.12
C ARG A 45 -9.48 -4.16 -5.71
N LEU A 46 -9.43 -3.13 -6.55
CA LEU A 46 -10.59 -2.63 -7.27
C LEU A 46 -11.10 -3.63 -8.30
N GLU A 47 -12.42 -3.80 -8.32
CA GLU A 47 -13.15 -4.67 -9.24
C GLU A 47 -13.20 -4.07 -10.65
N ASP A 48 -13.47 -2.77 -10.78
CA ASP A 48 -13.47 -2.08 -12.06
C ASP A 48 -12.05 -1.86 -12.60
N ARG A 49 -11.58 -2.85 -13.37
CA ARG A 49 -10.28 -2.81 -14.01
C ARG A 49 -10.17 -1.75 -15.11
N SER A 50 -11.28 -1.26 -15.65
CA SER A 50 -11.27 -0.22 -16.68
C SER A 50 -11.04 1.17 -16.08
N TRP A 51 -11.61 1.42 -14.90
CA TRP A 51 -11.31 2.61 -14.10
C TRP A 51 -9.82 2.65 -13.76
N VAL A 52 -9.28 1.53 -13.25
CA VAL A 52 -7.86 1.40 -12.90
C VAL A 52 -6.92 1.69 -14.07
N ALA A 53 -7.18 1.09 -15.23
CA ALA A 53 -6.34 1.32 -16.42
C ALA A 53 -6.38 2.79 -16.87
N THR A 54 -7.54 3.44 -16.74
CA THR A 54 -7.70 4.86 -17.08
C THR A 54 -7.00 5.76 -16.07
N ALA A 55 -7.09 5.44 -14.77
CA ALA A 55 -6.43 6.17 -13.70
C ALA A 55 -4.90 6.11 -13.86
N ASP A 56 -4.34 4.92 -14.06
CA ASP A 56 -2.90 4.73 -14.28
C ASP A 56 -2.40 5.48 -15.52
N GLN A 57 -3.19 5.53 -16.60
CA GLN A 57 -2.86 6.33 -17.77
C GLN A 57 -2.78 7.82 -17.45
N ARG A 58 -3.74 8.37 -16.70
CA ARG A 58 -3.75 9.79 -16.29
C ARG A 58 -2.57 10.11 -15.38
N CYS A 59 -2.30 9.24 -14.41
CA CYS A 59 -1.16 9.40 -13.51
C CYS A 59 0.17 9.33 -14.27
N SER A 60 0.31 8.40 -15.22
CA SER A 60 1.51 8.28 -16.06
C SER A 60 1.79 9.54 -16.89
N LEU A 61 0.74 10.18 -17.41
CA LEU A 61 0.87 11.47 -18.11
C LEU A 61 1.32 12.58 -17.15
N MET A 62 0.78 12.60 -15.93
CA MET A 62 1.19 13.56 -14.92
C MET A 62 2.63 13.34 -14.46
N ALA A 63 3.05 12.09 -14.30
CA ALA A 63 4.42 11.74 -13.91
C ALA A 63 5.45 12.27 -14.92
N LEU A 64 5.11 12.32 -16.22
CA LEU A 64 5.95 12.96 -17.23
C LEU A 64 6.05 14.48 -17.02
N ALA A 65 4.93 15.16 -16.77
CA ALA A 65 4.91 16.60 -16.52
C ALA A 65 5.69 16.98 -15.25
N VAL A 66 5.56 16.19 -14.19
CA VAL A 66 6.31 16.34 -12.94
C VAL A 66 7.79 16.03 -13.17
N GLY A 67 8.13 15.06 -14.02
CA GLY A 67 9.52 14.71 -14.38
C GLY A 67 10.25 15.76 -15.23
N ASP A 68 9.53 16.71 -15.83
CA ASP A 68 10.12 17.86 -16.54
C ASP A 68 10.59 18.97 -15.57
N LEU A 69 10.23 18.89 -14.28
CA LEU A 69 10.68 19.83 -13.26
C LEU A 69 12.14 19.53 -12.84
N PRO A 70 12.90 20.54 -12.38
CA PRO A 70 14.25 20.33 -11.87
C PRO A 70 14.25 19.34 -10.70
N ALA A 71 15.24 18.44 -10.64
CA ALA A 71 15.38 17.56 -9.48
C ALA A 71 15.75 18.38 -8.22
N ALA A 72 15.34 17.91 -7.03
CA ALA A 72 15.76 18.52 -5.76
C ALA A 72 17.27 18.68 -5.60
N ALA A 73 18.05 17.76 -6.18
CA ALA A 73 19.52 17.80 -6.18
C ALA A 73 20.10 18.96 -7.00
N ASP A 74 19.37 19.43 -8.01
CA ASP A 74 19.77 20.52 -8.90
C ASP A 74 19.32 21.90 -8.38
N SER A 75 18.57 21.94 -7.27
CA SER A 75 18.10 23.18 -6.68
C SER A 75 19.23 23.98 -6.02
N ALA A 76 19.35 25.26 -6.37
CA ALA A 76 20.41 26.14 -5.89
C ALA A 76 20.30 26.53 -4.40
N SER A 77 19.13 26.34 -3.78
CA SER A 77 18.89 26.59 -2.36
C SER A 77 17.64 25.85 -1.86
N PRO A 78 17.44 25.71 -0.53
CA PRO A 78 16.21 25.18 0.03
C PRO A 78 14.95 25.96 -0.41
N ALA A 79 15.05 27.28 -0.52
CA ALA A 79 13.94 28.10 -1.01
C ALA A 79 13.59 27.80 -2.47
N HIS A 80 14.60 27.63 -3.34
CA HIS A 80 14.37 27.22 -4.73
C HIS A 80 13.74 25.82 -4.80
N ARG A 81 14.19 24.88 -3.95
CA ARG A 81 13.58 23.54 -3.87
C ARG A 81 12.12 23.62 -3.42
N ALA A 82 11.78 24.53 -2.51
CA ALA A 82 10.40 24.76 -2.09
C ALA A 82 9.51 25.26 -3.24
N ASP A 83 10.04 26.12 -4.11
CA ASP A 83 9.30 26.61 -5.28
C ASP A 83 9.03 25.48 -6.28
N VAL A 84 10.04 24.63 -6.56
CA VAL A 84 9.87 23.42 -7.39
C VAL A 84 8.86 22.44 -6.76
N LEU A 85 8.92 22.26 -5.44
CA LEU A 85 8.00 21.38 -4.72
C LEU A 85 6.55 21.87 -4.79
N ASP A 86 6.33 23.18 -4.73
CA ASP A 86 5.00 23.79 -4.91
C ASP A 86 4.50 23.59 -6.34
N ASP A 87 5.33 23.84 -7.37
CA ASP A 87 4.97 23.60 -8.77
C ASP A 87 4.58 22.12 -9.01
N ALA A 88 5.37 21.18 -8.48
CA ALA A 88 5.06 19.76 -8.54
C ALA A 88 3.76 19.42 -7.79
N THR A 89 3.50 20.07 -6.66
CA THR A 89 2.29 19.83 -5.86
C THR A 89 1.03 20.34 -6.56
N ASP A 90 1.10 21.45 -7.27
CA ASP A 90 -0.02 21.97 -8.05
C ASP A 90 -0.36 21.09 -9.26
N LEU A 91 0.65 20.45 -9.85
CA LEU A 91 0.44 19.40 -10.87
C LEU A 91 -0.28 18.18 -10.28
N LEU A 92 0.14 17.71 -9.11
CA LEU A 92 -0.51 16.59 -8.43
C LEU A 92 -1.95 16.93 -7.98
N ASP A 93 -2.21 18.16 -7.53
CA ASP A 93 -3.55 18.64 -7.17
C ASP A 93 -4.51 18.57 -8.38
N GLN A 94 -4.02 18.97 -9.56
CA GLN A 94 -4.76 18.84 -10.83
C GLN A 94 -5.01 17.37 -11.21
N LEU A 95 -4.02 16.49 -11.03
CA LEU A 95 -4.21 15.05 -11.25
C LEU A 95 -5.30 14.49 -10.32
N VAL A 96 -5.23 14.77 -9.02
CA VAL A 96 -6.21 14.28 -8.05
C VAL A 96 -7.61 14.80 -8.38
N ALA A 97 -7.74 16.07 -8.76
CA ALA A 97 -9.02 16.62 -9.22
C ALA A 97 -9.54 15.92 -10.49
N ASP A 98 -8.65 15.63 -11.44
CA ASP A 98 -8.99 14.91 -12.67
C ASP A 98 -9.45 13.47 -12.38
N LEU A 99 -8.74 12.75 -11.52
CA LEU A 99 -9.10 11.40 -11.06
C LEU A 99 -10.46 11.40 -10.32
N ARG A 100 -10.71 12.39 -9.46
CA ARG A 100 -12.00 12.56 -8.76
C ARG A 100 -13.17 12.82 -9.70
N SER A 101 -12.91 13.31 -10.90
CA SER A 101 -13.94 13.55 -11.93
C SER A 101 -14.27 12.30 -12.76
N MET A 102 -13.53 11.20 -12.59
CA MET A 102 -13.75 9.97 -13.32
C MET A 102 -15.01 9.24 -12.82
N ASP A 103 -15.84 8.83 -13.78
CA ASP A 103 -16.92 7.88 -13.53
C ASP A 103 -16.40 6.43 -13.60
N GLY A 104 -17.16 5.51 -13.00
CA GLY A 104 -16.84 4.08 -12.97
C GLY A 104 -16.74 3.56 -11.54
N GLY A 105 -16.34 2.30 -11.39
CA GLY A 105 -16.27 1.62 -10.11
C GLY A 105 -17.59 1.02 -9.66
N THR A 106 -17.49 -0.06 -8.89
CA THR A 106 -18.61 -0.59 -8.09
C THR A 106 -18.84 0.25 -6.84
N THR A 107 -19.93 -0.01 -6.10
CA THR A 107 -20.18 0.68 -4.82
C THR A 107 -19.01 0.52 -3.84
N ASP A 108 -18.39 -0.67 -3.82
CA ASP A 108 -17.27 -0.96 -2.93
C ASP A 108 -15.99 -0.27 -3.42
N ASP A 109 -15.75 -0.26 -4.74
CA ASP A 109 -14.63 0.48 -5.35
C ASP A 109 -14.68 1.96 -4.99
N LEU A 110 -15.87 2.58 -5.01
CA LEU A 110 -16.05 3.99 -4.67
C LEU A 110 -15.65 4.30 -3.22
N VAL A 111 -15.90 3.38 -2.28
CA VAL A 111 -15.46 3.53 -0.88
C VAL A 111 -13.94 3.45 -0.77
N LEU A 112 -13.33 2.48 -1.46
CA LEU A 112 -11.89 2.30 -1.47
C LEU A 112 -11.15 3.50 -2.11
N VAL A 113 -11.64 3.95 -3.26
CA VAL A 113 -11.11 5.11 -3.97
C VAL A 113 -11.28 6.39 -3.16
N ALA A 114 -12.40 6.57 -2.45
CA ALA A 114 -12.58 7.70 -1.54
C ALA A 114 -11.53 7.71 -0.42
N GLY A 115 -11.26 6.56 0.21
CA GLY A 115 -10.21 6.44 1.22
C GLY A 115 -8.80 6.71 0.67
N TRP A 116 -8.54 6.29 -0.58
CA TRP A 116 -7.30 6.62 -1.27
C TRP A 116 -7.15 8.13 -1.53
N PHE A 117 -8.25 8.80 -1.88
CA PHE A 117 -8.26 10.26 -2.05
C PHE A 117 -8.11 11.03 -0.74
N ASP A 118 -8.57 10.49 0.39
CA ASP A 118 -8.30 11.08 1.71
C ASP A 118 -6.79 11.07 2.03
N ASP A 119 -6.08 10.00 1.63
CA ASP A 119 -4.63 9.94 1.77
C ASP A 119 -3.89 10.91 0.85
N TRP A 120 -4.38 11.10 -0.39
CA TRP A 120 -3.88 12.12 -1.30
C TRP A 120 -3.99 13.53 -0.72
N ASP A 121 -5.13 13.88 -0.12
CA ASP A 121 -5.33 15.21 0.48
C ASP A 121 -4.30 15.48 1.59
N ILE A 122 -4.01 14.46 2.41
CA ILE A 122 -2.99 14.58 3.47
C ILE A 122 -1.60 14.69 2.86
N TYR A 123 -1.26 13.89 1.85
CA TYR A 123 0.04 13.96 1.18
C TYR A 123 0.27 15.32 0.51
N LEU A 124 -0.73 15.89 -0.18
CA LEU A 124 -0.63 17.22 -0.78
C LEU A 124 -0.44 18.31 0.29
N ALA A 125 -1.13 18.21 1.43
CA ALA A 125 -0.94 19.11 2.56
C ALA A 125 0.47 18.99 3.16
N ASP A 126 0.98 17.77 3.32
CA ASP A 126 2.33 17.48 3.81
C ASP A 126 3.39 18.11 2.89
N ARG A 127 3.22 18.01 1.57
CA ARG A 127 4.12 18.64 0.58
C ARG A 127 4.16 20.15 0.70
N ARG A 128 2.99 20.82 0.77
CA ARG A 128 2.90 22.28 0.97
C ARG A 128 3.52 22.72 2.30
N PHE A 129 3.29 21.95 3.36
CA PHE A 129 3.90 22.21 4.65
C PHE A 129 5.43 22.03 4.60
N HIS A 130 5.91 21.00 3.90
CA HIS A 130 7.34 20.79 3.71
C HIS A 130 7.99 21.92 2.92
N ALA A 131 7.35 22.42 1.85
CA ALA A 131 7.82 23.59 1.09
C ALA A 131 7.97 24.82 2.00
N GLN A 132 6.99 25.07 2.88
CA GLN A 132 7.10 26.15 3.87
C GLN A 132 8.30 25.96 4.79
N ARG A 133 8.53 24.75 5.30
CA ARG A 133 9.67 24.44 6.17
C ARG A 133 11.01 24.61 5.46
N LEU A 134 11.12 24.25 4.18
CA LEU A 134 12.34 24.48 3.40
C LEU A 134 12.69 25.98 3.33
N ARG A 135 11.67 26.85 3.24
CA ARG A 135 11.86 28.32 3.23
C ARG A 135 12.25 28.89 4.60
N THR A 136 11.71 28.34 5.69
CA THR A 136 11.87 28.94 7.04
C THR A 136 12.94 28.27 7.90
N GLU A 137 13.16 26.97 7.72
CA GLU A 137 14.07 26.13 8.52
C GLU A 137 15.33 25.72 7.74
N GLY A 138 15.34 25.90 6.43
CA GLY A 138 16.42 25.45 5.55
C GLY A 138 16.28 24.00 5.14
N ASP A 139 17.39 23.31 4.86
CA ASP A 139 17.38 21.93 4.38
C ASP A 139 16.94 20.98 5.51
N VAL A 140 15.71 20.49 5.41
CA VAL A 140 15.06 19.63 6.41
C VAL A 140 14.50 18.39 5.73
N ARG A 141 14.32 17.32 6.50
CA ARG A 141 13.71 16.09 5.96
C ARG A 141 12.25 16.32 5.56
N PRO A 142 11.75 15.55 4.55
CA PRO A 142 10.35 15.54 4.18
C PRO A 142 9.44 15.37 5.40
N TYR A 143 8.34 16.12 5.39
CA TYR A 143 7.29 15.97 6.38
C TYR A 143 6.32 14.91 5.89
N LEU A 144 6.09 13.88 6.69
CA LEU A 144 5.18 12.79 6.38
C LEU A 144 4.27 12.55 7.58
N THR A 145 2.97 12.73 7.40
CA THR A 145 1.98 12.48 8.44
C THR A 145 1.85 10.97 8.65
N ALA A 146 2.03 10.54 9.90
CA ALA A 146 1.86 9.16 10.31
C ALA A 146 0.37 8.78 10.36
N LEU A 147 0.06 7.52 10.02
CA LEU A 147 -1.29 6.99 10.19
C LEU A 147 -1.70 7.02 11.68
N PRO A 148 -3.00 7.18 12.01
CA PRO A 148 -3.48 7.12 13.39
C PRO A 148 -3.15 5.81 14.11
N SER A 149 -2.98 4.71 13.37
CA SER A 149 -2.55 3.40 13.89
C SER A 149 -1.08 3.37 14.32
N GLY A 150 -0.27 4.35 13.90
CA GLY A 150 1.18 4.37 14.03
C GLY A 150 1.91 3.44 13.06
N ALA A 151 1.20 2.72 12.19
CA ALA A 151 1.77 1.74 11.27
C ALA A 151 2.11 2.36 9.91
N GLY A 152 3.13 3.22 9.87
CA GLY A 152 3.57 3.91 8.65
C GLY A 152 2.91 5.28 8.45
N SER A 153 2.97 5.79 7.22
CA SER A 153 2.49 7.12 6.83
C SER A 153 1.35 7.08 5.80
N HIS A 154 0.66 8.21 5.64
CA HIS A 154 -0.39 8.36 4.63
C HIS A 154 0.15 8.12 3.20
N VAL A 155 1.34 8.62 2.87
CA VAL A 155 1.97 8.37 1.55
C VAL A 155 2.28 6.88 1.32
N GLU A 156 2.71 6.17 2.36
CA GLU A 156 2.99 4.72 2.25
C GLU A 156 1.70 3.93 1.98
N ARG A 157 0.59 4.28 2.64
CA ARG A 157 -0.72 3.66 2.39
C ARG A 157 -1.26 4.03 1.01
N MET A 158 -1.14 5.30 0.62
CA MET A 158 -1.53 5.82 -0.70
C MET A 158 -0.81 5.05 -1.82
N ASN A 159 0.50 4.89 -1.71
CA ASN A 159 1.31 4.11 -2.64
C ASN A 159 0.96 2.61 -2.59
N GLY A 160 0.70 2.07 -1.40
CA GLY A 160 0.27 0.69 -1.22
C GLY A 160 -1.00 0.39 -2.02
N PHE A 161 -1.99 1.28 -1.95
CA PHE A 161 -3.23 1.16 -2.73
C PHE A 161 -2.97 1.16 -4.24
N ALA A 162 -2.12 2.07 -4.72
CA ALA A 162 -1.73 2.13 -6.12
C ALA A 162 -1.05 0.82 -6.59
N ARG A 163 -0.11 0.28 -5.80
CA ARG A 163 0.59 -0.99 -6.08
C ARG A 163 -0.36 -2.18 -6.11
N VAL A 164 -1.25 -2.27 -5.13
CA VAL A 164 -2.27 -3.34 -5.07
C VAL A 164 -3.17 -3.32 -6.30
N ASN A 165 -3.32 -2.16 -6.95
CA ASN A 165 -4.14 -1.99 -8.14
C ASN A 165 -3.38 -1.97 -9.46
N ASP A 166 -2.06 -2.21 -9.47
CA ASP A 166 -1.20 -2.12 -10.65
C ASP A 166 -1.17 -0.71 -11.29
N MET A 167 -1.29 0.34 -10.47
CA MET A 167 -1.25 1.74 -10.90
C MET A 167 0.12 2.36 -10.60
N GLU A 168 1.20 1.82 -11.16
CA GLU A 168 2.56 2.30 -10.89
C GLU A 168 2.76 3.77 -11.30
N GLY A 169 2.01 4.27 -12.29
CA GLY A 169 2.03 5.68 -12.66
C GLY A 169 1.48 6.60 -11.57
N CYS A 170 0.63 6.08 -10.66
CA CYS A 170 0.02 6.82 -9.56
C CYS A 170 0.83 6.79 -8.26
N LEU A 171 2.07 6.30 -8.31
CA LEU A 171 2.97 6.41 -7.16
C LEU A 171 3.39 7.86 -6.94
N ASP A 172 3.66 8.19 -5.69
CA ASP A 172 4.20 9.48 -5.33
C ASP A 172 5.53 9.74 -6.08
N PRO A 173 5.79 10.98 -6.53
CA PRO A 173 6.98 11.28 -7.32
C PRO A 173 8.27 11.34 -6.48
N GLY A 174 8.21 11.07 -5.18
CA GLY A 174 9.36 11.10 -4.29
C GLY A 174 9.86 12.51 -3.98
N ASP A 175 11.18 12.64 -3.89
CA ASP A 175 11.89 13.83 -3.41
C ASP A 175 12.24 14.83 -4.51
N LEU A 176 11.43 14.95 -5.57
CA LEU A 176 11.49 16.10 -6.48
C LEU A 176 11.38 17.43 -5.73
#